data_AF-A0A970WYP0-F1
#
_entry.id   AF-A0A970WYP0-F1
#
_cell.length_a   1.000
_cell.length_b   1.000
_cell.length_c   1.000
_cell.angle_alpha   90.00
_cell.angle_beta   90.00
_cell.angle_gamma   90.00
#
_symmetry.space_group_name_H-M   'P 1'
#
loop_
_entity.id
_entity.type
_entity.pdbx_description
1 polymer ?
#
loop_
_entity_poly.entity_id
_entity_poly.type
_entity_poly.pdbx_seq_one_letter_code
_entity_poly.pdbx_strand_id
1 'polypeptide(L)'
;MLFGALYTPEEIKNFSVADGLTPTIISILIVFAVLVIIILCVNLLKLINKEEKTIVEEKQVEAPKKPFTIEDITDEDMMVAALIATIDYASETKKDVRLLSIKQIS
;
A
#
# COMPACT_ATOMS: atom_id res chain seq x y z
N MET A 1 30.98 -0.22 -32.53
CA MET A 1 31.25 -1.01 -33.76
C MET A 1 31.56 -2.49 -33.50
N LEU A 2 31.66 -2.96 -32.25
CA LEU A 2 31.99 -4.38 -31.96
C LEU A 2 30.77 -5.31 -31.79
N PHE A 3 29.57 -4.77 -31.54
CA PHE A 3 28.36 -5.58 -31.32
C PHE A 3 27.72 -6.13 -32.61
N GLY A 4 28.05 -5.59 -33.78
CA GLY A 4 27.50 -6.04 -35.07
C GLY A 4 28.22 -7.24 -35.69
N ALA A 5 29.41 -7.59 -35.20
CA ALA A 5 30.26 -8.65 -35.77
C ALA A 5 30.04 -10.04 -35.14
N LEU A 6 29.21 -10.12 -34.08
CA LEU A 6 28.82 -11.38 -33.43
C LEU A 6 27.45 -11.88 -33.88
N TYR A 7 26.80 -11.18 -34.82
CA TYR A 7 25.59 -11.67 -35.45
C TYR A 7 25.97 -12.49 -36.68
N THR A 8 25.74 -13.80 -36.60
CA THR A 8 26.03 -14.77 -37.65
C THR A 8 25.37 -14.34 -38.96
N PRO A 9 26.07 -14.33 -40.10
CA PRO A 9 25.54 -13.86 -41.38
C PRO A 9 24.36 -14.71 -41.91
N GLU A 10 24.07 -15.87 -41.30
CA GLU A 10 22.87 -16.67 -41.58
C GLU A 10 21.58 -16.06 -41.02
N GLU A 11 21.61 -15.29 -39.93
CA GLU A 11 20.40 -14.65 -39.40
C GLU A 11 20.06 -13.34 -40.13
N ILE A 12 21.05 -12.62 -40.68
CA ILE A 12 20.82 -11.39 -41.47
C ILE A 12 20.00 -11.70 -42.76
N LYS A 13 20.08 -12.93 -43.28
CA LYS A 13 19.40 -13.31 -44.52
C LYS A 13 17.91 -13.65 -44.31
N ASN A 14 17.54 -14.03 -43.08
CA ASN A 14 16.17 -14.37 -42.71
C ASN A 14 15.46 -13.27 -41.91
N PHE A 15 16.19 -12.18 -41.56
CA PHE A 15 15.67 -11.02 -40.83
C PHE A 15 14.62 -10.25 -41.65
N SER A 16 13.46 -10.89 -41.80
CA SER A 16 12.25 -10.30 -42.32
C SER A 16 11.67 -9.41 -41.23
N VAL A 17 10.92 -8.38 -41.61
CA VAL A 17 10.16 -7.55 -40.66
C VAL A 17 9.29 -8.41 -39.72
N ALA A 18 8.94 -9.62 -40.16
CA ALA A 18 8.26 -10.65 -39.37
C ALA A 18 9.04 -11.13 -38.12
N ASP A 19 10.38 -11.18 -38.15
CA ASP A 19 11.19 -11.60 -37.00
C ASP A 19 11.14 -10.57 -35.87
N GLY A 20 11.00 -9.28 -36.20
CA GLY A 20 10.78 -8.22 -35.23
C GLY A 20 9.32 -8.10 -34.75
N LEU A 21 8.36 -8.58 -35.54
CA LEU A 21 6.94 -8.46 -35.22
C LEU A 21 6.52 -9.40 -34.07
N THR A 22 7.10 -10.60 -34.03
CA THR A 22 6.84 -11.62 -33.00
C THR A 22 7.18 -11.14 -31.58
N PRO A 23 8.38 -10.63 -31.28
CA PRO A 23 8.70 -10.14 -29.93
C PRO A 23 7.90 -8.89 -29.53
N THR A 24 7.48 -8.05 -30.48
CA THR A 24 6.64 -6.87 -30.18
C THR A 24 5.27 -7.26 -29.62
N ILE A 25 4.60 -8.23 -30.26
CA ILE A 25 3.28 -8.69 -29.81
C ILE A 25 3.39 -9.39 -28.45
N ILE A 26 4.42 -10.20 -28.24
CA ILE A 26 4.68 -10.89 -26.97
C ILE A 26 4.98 -9.87 -25.85
N SER A 27 5.77 -8.83 -26.14
CA SER A 27 6.10 -7.77 -25.18
C SER A 27 4.85 -7.01 -24.71
N ILE A 28 3.97 -6.64 -25.64
CA ILE A 28 2.69 -5.99 -25.29
C ILE A 28 1.86 -6.88 -24.36
N LEU A 29 1.77 -8.17 -24.66
CA LEU A 29 1.02 -9.12 -23.84
C LEU A 29 1.62 -9.26 -22.43
N ILE A 30 2.95 -9.33 -22.32
CA ILE A 30 3.65 -9.39 -21.04
C ILE A 30 3.39 -8.13 -20.20
N VAL A 31 3.37 -6.94 -20.80
CA VAL A 31 3.06 -5.70 -20.07
C VAL A 31 1.65 -5.73 -19.48
N PHE A 32 0.67 -6.23 -20.22
CA PHE A 32 -0.68 -6.46 -19.68
C PHE A 32 -0.67 -7.45 -18.51
N ALA A 33 0.08 -8.54 -18.62
CA ALA A 33 0.22 -9.51 -17.52
C ALA A 33 0.83 -8.86 -16.27
N VAL A 34 1.87 -8.05 -16.42
CA VAL A 34 2.50 -7.33 -15.31
C VAL A 34 1.53 -6.37 -14.63
N LEU A 35 0.70 -5.63 -15.39
CA LEU A 35 -0.32 -4.75 -14.81
C LEU A 35 -1.35 -5.52 -13.99
N VAL A 36 -1.83 -6.66 -14.49
CA VAL A 36 -2.77 -7.53 -13.76
C VAL A 36 -2.14 -8.05 -12.46
N ILE A 37 -0.87 -8.47 -12.51
CA ILE A 37 -0.13 -8.93 -11.34
C ILE A 37 0.00 -7.80 -10.31
N ILE A 38 0.31 -6.58 -10.73
CA ILE A 38 0.39 -5.42 -9.81
C ILE A 38 -0.97 -5.16 -9.15
N ILE A 39 -2.06 -5.17 -9.91
CA ILE A 39 -3.42 -5.00 -9.38
C ILE A 39 -3.75 -6.10 -8.38
N LEU A 40 -3.41 -7.34 -8.69
CA LEU A 40 -3.60 -8.49 -7.80
C LEU A 40 -2.86 -8.28 -6.47
N CYS A 41 -1.58 -7.91 -6.53
CA CYS A 41 -0.75 -7.62 -5.35
C CYS A 41 -1.37 -6.50 -4.50
N VAL A 42 -1.80 -5.40 -5.11
CA VAL A 42 -2.46 -4.30 -4.40
C VAL A 42 -3.77 -4.75 -3.76
N ASN A 43 -4.55 -5.61 -4.42
CA ASN A 43 -5.81 -6.11 -3.89
C ASN A 43 -5.60 -7.04 -2.68
N LEU A 44 -4.58 -7.89 -2.71
CA LEU A 44 -4.18 -8.72 -1.57
C LEU A 44 -3.73 -7.87 -0.38
N LEU A 45 -2.90 -6.85 -0.63
CA LEU A 45 -2.47 -5.92 0.43
C LEU A 45 -3.64 -5.08 0.98
N LYS A 46 -4.57 -4.66 0.11
CA LYS A 46 -5.78 -3.96 0.52
C LYS A 46 -6.71 -4.85 1.36
N LEU A 47 -6.71 -6.16 1.13
CA LEU A 47 -7.45 -7.12 1.93
C LEU A 47 -6.89 -7.22 3.37
N ILE A 48 -5.56 -7.19 3.51
CA ILE A 48 -4.86 -7.19 4.80
C ILE A 48 -5.07 -5.86 5.53
N ASN A 49 -5.11 -4.74 4.80
CA ASN A 49 -5.39 -3.41 5.35
C ASN A 49 -6.89 -3.12 5.54
N LYS A 50 -7.77 -4.11 5.35
CA LYS A 50 -9.22 -3.98 5.54
C LYS A 50 -9.64 -4.35 6.96
N GLU A 51 -8.91 -3.87 7.96
CA GLU A 51 -9.51 -3.57 9.25
C GLU A 51 -9.73 -2.05 9.28
N GLU A 52 -10.99 -1.66 9.40
CA GLU A 52 -11.49 -0.29 9.50
C GLU A 52 -11.58 0.54 8.21
N LYS A 53 -12.50 0.13 7.32
CA LYS A 53 -13.34 1.11 6.63
C LYS A 53 -14.80 0.81 6.94
N THR A 54 -15.23 1.32 8.08
CA THR A 54 -16.64 1.55 8.36
C THR A 54 -17.20 2.39 7.22
N ILE A 55 -18.15 1.77 6.56
CA ILE A 55 -19.13 2.28 5.61
C ILE A 55 -19.44 3.76 5.91
N VAL A 56 -19.11 4.66 4.99
CA VAL A 56 -19.78 5.97 4.93
C VAL A 56 -20.87 5.82 3.88
N GLU A 57 -21.97 5.23 4.32
CA GLU A 57 -23.28 5.47 3.71
C GLU A 57 -23.69 6.89 4.10
N GLU A 58 -24.11 7.62 3.09
CA GLU A 58 -24.65 8.95 3.19
C GLU A 58 -26.01 8.92 3.94
N LYS A 59 -26.01 9.21 5.24
CA LYS A 59 -27.25 9.59 5.96
C LYS A 59 -27.00 10.39 7.25
N GLN A 60 -27.25 11.69 7.14
CA GLN A 60 -27.87 12.63 8.08
C GLN A 60 -27.60 12.51 9.61
N VAL A 61 -27.01 13.61 10.12
CA VAL A 61 -27.34 14.35 11.36
C VAL A 61 -27.27 13.58 12.69
N GLU A 62 -26.15 13.76 13.40
CA GLU A 62 -26.12 14.32 14.77
C GLU A 62 -24.68 14.76 15.10
N ALA A 63 -24.55 15.86 15.84
CA ALA A 63 -23.33 16.68 15.95
C ALA A 63 -22.04 15.89 16.25
N PRO A 64 -20.91 16.18 15.57
CA PRO A 64 -19.65 15.56 15.91
C PRO A 64 -19.15 16.15 17.23
N LYS A 65 -19.23 15.37 18.31
CA LYS A 65 -18.31 15.56 19.44
C LYS A 65 -16.91 15.39 18.86
N LYS A 66 -16.22 16.53 18.77
CA LYS A 66 -14.89 16.68 18.20
C LYS A 66 -14.00 15.51 18.68
N PRO A 67 -13.28 14.81 17.78
CA PRO A 67 -12.31 13.83 18.21
C PRO A 67 -11.30 14.56 19.11
N PHE A 68 -11.13 14.08 20.35
CA PHE A 68 -10.11 14.58 21.27
C PHE A 68 -8.77 14.47 20.56
N THR A 69 -8.21 15.63 20.20
CA THR A 69 -6.93 15.77 19.53
C THR A 69 -5.83 15.88 20.58
N ILE A 70 -4.56 15.65 20.22
CA ILE A 70 -3.41 15.76 21.15
C ILE A 70 -3.34 17.16 21.79
N GLU A 71 -3.91 18.16 21.12
CA GLU A 71 -4.09 19.54 21.59
C GLU A 71 -5.03 19.66 22.81
N ASP A 72 -5.90 18.67 23.04
CA ASP A 72 -6.83 18.62 24.17
C ASP A 72 -6.22 17.91 25.41
N ILE A 73 -4.97 17.41 25.31
CA ILE A 73 -4.20 16.86 26.44
C ILE A 73 -3.46 18.02 27.11
N THR A 74 -4.15 18.76 27.99
CA THR A 74 -3.56 19.90 28.70
C THR A 74 -2.93 19.55 30.04
N ASP A 75 -3.18 18.34 30.54
CA ASP A 75 -2.77 17.90 31.87
C ASP A 75 -1.56 16.95 31.80
N GLU A 76 -0.53 17.25 32.58
CA GLU A 76 0.73 16.49 32.63
C GLU A 76 0.50 15.02 33.00
N ASP A 77 -0.37 14.77 34.00
CA ASP A 77 -0.73 13.41 34.44
C ASP A 77 -1.43 12.60 33.34
N MET A 78 -2.26 13.25 32.52
CA MET A 78 -2.98 12.58 31.44
C MET A 78 -2.04 12.20 30.29
N MET A 79 -1.04 13.04 29.99
CA MET A 79 0.01 12.73 29.01
C MET A 79 0.88 11.56 29.46
N VAL A 80 1.27 11.54 30.74
CA VAL A 80 2.06 10.45 31.33
C VAL A 80 1.26 9.16 31.32
N ALA A 81 -0.02 9.19 31.69
CA ALA A 81 -0.90 8.02 31.66
C ALA A 81 -1.04 7.43 30.24
N ALA A 82 -1.23 8.29 29.23
CA ALA A 82 -1.32 7.87 27.84
C ALA A 82 -0.04 7.18 27.35
N LEU A 83 1.13 7.73 27.72
CA LEU A 83 2.42 7.16 27.37
C LEU A 83 2.64 5.80 28.04
N ILE A 84 2.42 5.71 29.36
CA ILE A 84 2.59 4.47 30.11
C ILE A 84 1.65 3.39 29.59
N ALA A 85 0.38 3.71 29.36
CA ALA A 85 -0.60 2.77 28.82
C ALA A 85 -0.19 2.26 27.42
N THR A 86 0.35 3.14 26.58
CA THR A 86 0.85 2.75 25.25
C THR A 86 2.06 1.82 25.37
N ILE A 87 3.00 2.11 26.27
CA ILE A 87 4.20 1.30 26.49
C ILE A 87 3.82 -0.08 27.04
N ASP A 88 2.92 -0.13 28.03
CA ASP A 88 2.48 -1.38 28.65
C ASP A 88 1.80 -2.29 27.61
N TYR A 89 0.88 -1.72 26.84
CA TYR A 89 0.19 -2.44 25.77
C TYR A 89 1.13 -2.86 24.63
N ALA A 90 2.09 -2.02 24.25
CA ALA A 90 3.13 -2.37 23.27
C ALA A 90 4.01 -3.54 23.77
N SER A 91 4.36 -3.52 25.05
CA SER A 91 5.19 -4.54 25.70
C SER A 91 4.48 -5.89 25.76
N GLU A 92 3.18 -5.89 26.08
CA GLU A 92 2.36 -7.10 26.12
C GLU A 92 2.17 -7.69 24.72
N THR A 93 1.83 -6.85 23.74
CA THR A 93 1.50 -7.31 22.39
C THR A 93 2.72 -7.55 21.50
N LYS A 94 3.89 -7.00 21.85
CA LYS A 94 5.16 -7.04 21.08
C LYS A 94 4.99 -6.67 19.62
N LYS A 95 4.08 -5.73 19.34
CA LYS A 95 3.76 -5.22 18.00
C LYS A 95 3.81 -3.71 18.01
N ASP A 96 3.92 -3.13 16.81
CA ASP A 96 3.82 -1.68 16.66
C ASP A 96 2.38 -1.24 16.95
N VAL A 97 2.22 -0.40 17.98
CA VAL A 97 0.92 0.14 18.41
C VAL A 97 0.89 1.64 18.14
N ARG A 98 -0.26 2.14 17.69
CA ARG A 98 -0.48 3.57 17.45
C ARG A 98 -1.70 4.02 18.24
N LEU A 99 -1.54 5.07 19.05
CA LEU A 99 -2.63 5.64 19.81
C LEU A 99 -3.55 6.44 18.86
N LEU A 100 -4.83 6.05 18.77
CA LEU A 100 -5.81 6.67 17.86
C LEU A 100 -6.70 7.72 18.55
N SER A 101 -7.15 7.44 19.77
CA SER A 101 -7.98 8.37 20.54
C SER A 101 -7.88 8.08 22.03
N ILE A 102 -8.07 9.11 22.85
CA ILE A 102 -8.18 9.00 24.30
C ILE A 102 -9.55 9.54 24.68
N LYS A 103 -10.29 8.76 25.49
CA LYS A 103 -11.58 9.17 26.02
C LYS A 103 -11.48 9.26 27.54
N GLN A 104 -11.65 10.45 28.08
CA GLN A 104 -11.85 10.63 29.52
C GLN A 104 -13.23 10.08 29.90
N ILE A 105 -13.24 9.15 30.86
CA ILE A 105 -14.45 8.69 31.52
C ILE A 105 -14.52 9.44 32.84
N SER A 106 -15.53 10.30 32.98
CA SER A 106 -15.81 11.04 34.21
C SER A 106 -16.64 10.20 35.19
#